data_AF-A0A7X7HE32-F1
#
_entry.id   AF-A0A7X7HE32-F1
#
_cell.length_a   1.000
_cell.length_b   1.000
_cell.length_c   1.000
_cell.angle_alpha   90.00
_cell.angle_beta   90.00
_cell.angle_gamma   90.00
#
_symmetry.space_group_name_H-M   'P 1'
#
loop_
_entity.id
_entity.type
_entity.pdbx_description
1 polymer ?
#
loop_
_entity_poly.entity_id
_entity_poly.type
_entity_poly.pdbx_seq_one_letter_code
_entity_poly.pdbx_strand_id
1 'polypeptide(L)'
;MTPGILVASDKWKGSLTSAEVGALVAAGLHRTIPGVPVTVIPVADGGDGSVAAALAAGFEPRTIRVEVPYSRAFDHVTAWRGAEVVVEVA
;
A
#
# COMPACT_ATOMS: atom_id res chain seq x y z
N MET A 1 -24.02 -3.78 -17.44
CA MET A 1 -22.73 -3.84 -16.71
C MET A 1 -23.01 -4.46 -15.36
N THR A 2 -22.32 -5.53 -15.00
CA THR A 2 -22.39 -6.05 -13.62
C THR A 2 -21.64 -5.05 -12.72
N PRO A 3 -22.23 -4.56 -11.61
CA PRO A 3 -21.51 -3.67 -10.69
C PRO A 3 -20.28 -4.40 -10.14
N GLY A 4 -19.12 -3.73 -10.14
CA GLY A 4 -17.88 -4.25 -9.54
C GLY A 4 -17.78 -3.90 -8.06
N ILE A 5 -16.94 -4.63 -7.33
CA ILE A 5 -16.62 -4.38 -5.92
C ILE A 5 -15.24 -3.71 -5.84
N LEU A 6 -15.16 -2.55 -5.18
CA LEU A 6 -13.90 -1.94 -4.80
C LEU A 6 -13.56 -2.33 -3.35
N VAL A 7 -12.37 -2.90 -3.17
CA VAL A 7 -11.80 -3.19 -1.86
C VAL A 7 -10.70 -2.16 -1.59
N ALA A 8 -10.99 -1.21 -0.71
CA ALA A 8 -10.06 -0.17 -0.27
C ALA A 8 -9.92 -0.24 1.25
N SER A 9 -9.11 -1.18 1.74
CA SER A 9 -8.90 -1.42 3.18
C SER A 9 -7.60 -0.79 3.64
N ASP A 10 -7.56 -0.31 4.88
CA ASP A 10 -6.30 -0.07 5.58
C ASP A 10 -5.67 -1.41 6.04
N LYS A 11 -4.42 -1.35 6.48
CA LYS A 11 -3.68 -2.46 7.07
C LYS A 11 -4.30 -2.94 8.39
N TRP A 12 -3.99 -4.16 8.76
CA TRP A 12 -4.20 -4.67 10.12
C TRP A 12 -2.86 -4.61 10.86
N LYS A 13 -2.69 -3.58 11.69
CA LYS A 13 -1.40 -3.25 12.32
C LYS A 13 -0.78 -4.45 13.04
N GLY A 14 0.45 -4.80 12.68
CA GLY A 14 1.19 -5.93 13.24
C GLY A 14 0.77 -7.31 12.70
N SER A 15 -0.12 -7.36 11.70
CA SER A 15 -0.60 -8.62 11.13
C SER A 15 -0.56 -8.63 9.60
N LEU A 16 -1.33 -7.77 8.93
CA LEU A 16 -1.47 -7.77 7.46
C LEU A 16 -1.31 -6.38 6.90
N THR A 17 -0.60 -6.27 5.79
CA THR A 17 -0.58 -5.07 4.96
C THR A 17 -1.95 -4.82 4.34
N SER A 18 -2.20 -3.57 3.93
CA SER A 18 -3.44 -3.20 3.21
C SER A 18 -3.66 -4.07 1.95
N ALA A 19 -2.58 -4.37 1.20
CA ALA A 19 -2.64 -5.22 0.01
C ALA A 19 -3.04 -6.67 0.34
N GLU A 20 -2.52 -7.24 1.43
CA GLU A 20 -2.87 -8.59 1.87
C GLU A 20 -4.32 -8.69 2.34
N VAL A 21 -4.81 -7.69 3.09
CA VAL A 21 -6.23 -7.62 3.46
C VAL A 21 -7.09 -7.59 2.20
N GLY A 22 -6.74 -6.74 1.23
CA GLY A 22 -7.44 -6.63 -0.04
C GLY A 22 -7.48 -7.96 -0.83
N ALA A 23 -6.35 -8.66 -0.90
CA ALA A 23 -6.25 -9.95 -1.58
C ALA A 23 -7.11 -11.04 -0.91
N LEU A 24 -7.11 -11.09 0.43
CA LEU A 24 -7.91 -12.05 1.18
C LEU A 24 -9.42 -11.79 1.05
N VAL A 25 -9.83 -10.53 1.07
CA VAL A 25 -11.23 -10.13 0.82
C VAL A 25 -11.64 -10.49 -0.61
N ALA A 26 -10.82 -10.18 -1.61
CA ALA A 26 -11.09 -10.56 -3.01
C ALA A 26 -11.24 -12.07 -3.18
N ALA A 27 -10.34 -12.86 -2.57
CA ALA A 27 -10.44 -14.31 -2.58
C ALA A 27 -11.72 -14.83 -1.90
N GLY A 28 -12.16 -14.20 -0.81
CA GLY A 28 -13.44 -14.49 -0.15
C GLY A 28 -14.63 -14.21 -1.06
N LEU A 29 -14.65 -13.03 -1.70
CA LEU A 29 -15.70 -12.64 -2.63
C LEU A 29 -15.81 -13.60 -3.82
N HIS A 30 -14.69 -14.04 -4.39
CA HIS A 30 -14.70 -15.00 -5.50
C HIS A 30 -15.19 -16.39 -5.10
N ARG A 31 -14.99 -16.82 -3.85
CA ARG A 31 -15.58 -18.08 -3.34
C ARG A 31 -17.09 -18.00 -3.18
N THR A 32 -17.62 -16.83 -2.83
CA THR A 32 -19.06 -16.64 -2.56
C THR A 32 -19.84 -16.22 -3.82
N ILE A 33 -19.24 -15.40 -4.67
CA ILE A 33 -19.84 -14.83 -5.88
C ILE A 33 -18.85 -15.04 -7.05
N PRO A 34 -18.83 -16.24 -7.65
CA PRO A 34 -17.92 -16.52 -8.76
C PRO A 34 -18.08 -15.51 -9.91
N GLY A 35 -16.96 -14.98 -10.39
CA GLY A 35 -16.92 -14.05 -11.52
C GLY A 35 -17.28 -12.59 -11.19
N VAL A 36 -17.50 -12.22 -9.92
CA VAL A 36 -17.67 -10.81 -9.57
C VAL A 36 -16.39 -10.02 -9.86
N PRO A 37 -16.46 -8.90 -10.60
CA PRO A 37 -15.31 -8.01 -10.78
C PRO A 37 -14.91 -7.41 -9.43
N VAL A 38 -13.64 -7.58 -9.04
CA VAL A 38 -13.08 -7.02 -7.82
C VAL A 38 -11.84 -6.20 -8.16
N THR A 39 -11.79 -4.96 -7.69
CA THR A 39 -10.60 -4.11 -7.75
C THR A 39 -10.09 -3.90 -6.34
N VAL A 40 -8.79 -4.13 -6.11
CA VAL A 40 -8.14 -3.86 -4.83
C VAL A 40 -7.32 -2.59 -4.98
N ILE A 41 -7.55 -1.62 -4.09
CA ILE A 41 -6.76 -0.39 -4.00
C ILE A 41 -6.24 -0.28 -2.57
N PRO A 42 -4.96 -0.55 -2.32
CA PRO A 42 -4.39 -0.33 -1.00
C PRO A 42 -4.52 1.14 -0.58
N VAL A 43 -4.91 1.37 0.67
CA VAL A 43 -5.02 2.71 1.27
C VAL A 43 -4.29 2.75 2.60
N ALA A 44 -3.89 3.95 3.00
CA ALA A 44 -3.26 4.24 4.28
C ALA A 44 -3.70 5.62 4.78
N ASP A 45 -3.60 5.85 6.09
CA ASP A 45 -4.03 7.08 6.78
C ASP A 45 -2.94 8.16 6.89
N GLY A 46 -1.76 7.92 6.31
CA GLY A 46 -0.57 8.78 6.44
C GLY A 46 0.50 8.22 7.37
N GLY A 47 0.20 7.15 8.11
CA GLY A 47 1.19 6.42 8.92
C GLY A 47 1.98 5.37 8.12
N ASP A 48 2.49 4.37 8.83
CA ASP A 48 3.17 3.20 8.26
C ASP A 48 2.34 2.53 7.14
N GLY A 49 2.97 2.17 6.03
CA GLY A 49 2.30 1.63 4.85
C GLY A 49 1.77 2.67 3.84
N SER A 50 1.93 3.98 4.10
CA SER A 50 1.60 5.04 3.15
C SER A 50 2.47 5.04 1.89
N VAL A 51 3.77 4.74 2.01
CA VAL A 51 4.66 4.52 0.86
C VAL A 51 4.16 3.33 0.06
N ALA A 52 3.82 2.21 0.71
CA ALA A 52 3.30 1.03 0.02
C ALA A 52 1.97 1.32 -0.73
N ALA A 53 1.07 2.08 -0.11
CA ALA A 53 -0.17 2.51 -0.76
C ALA A 53 0.10 3.42 -1.98
N ALA A 54 1.04 4.37 -1.87
CA ALA A 54 1.43 5.24 -2.99
C ALA A 54 2.04 4.44 -4.15
N LEU A 55 2.91 3.47 -3.85
CA LEU A 55 3.50 2.58 -4.87
C LEU A 55 2.41 1.78 -5.60
N ALA A 56 1.43 1.25 -4.86
CA ALA A 56 0.28 0.56 -5.46
C ALA A 56 -0.59 1.49 -6.35
N ALA A 57 -0.56 2.80 -6.08
CA ALA A 57 -1.23 3.83 -6.88
C ALA A 57 -0.39 4.33 -8.08
N GLY A 58 0.75 3.69 -8.38
CA GLY A 58 1.57 3.99 -9.56
C GLY A 58 2.67 5.03 -9.31
N PHE A 59 3.07 5.26 -8.06
CA PHE A 59 4.30 5.97 -7.76
C PHE A 59 5.50 5.03 -7.98
N GLU A 60 6.64 5.62 -8.33
CA GLU A 60 7.87 4.88 -8.55
C GLU A 60 8.70 4.79 -7.25
N PRO A 61 9.24 3.61 -6.91
CA PRO A 61 10.09 3.47 -5.73
C PRO A 61 11.45 4.11 -5.96
N ARG A 62 11.94 4.83 -4.96
CA ARG A 62 13.34 5.26 -4.89
C ARG A 62 13.90 4.98 -3.50
N THR A 63 15.05 4.32 -3.49
CA THR A 63 15.82 4.12 -2.25
C THR A 63 16.72 5.31 -2.03
N ILE A 64 16.63 5.90 -0.84
CA ILE A 64 17.51 6.98 -0.40
C ILE A 64 18.35 6.49 0.79
N ARG A 65 19.60 6.95 0.85
CA ARG A 65 20.46 6.74 2.01
C ARG A 65 20.14 7.80 3.06
N VAL A 66 19.70 7.38 4.23
CA VAL A 66 19.39 8.26 5.36
C VAL A 66 20.56 8.25 6.32
N GLU A 67 21.11 9.44 6.58
CA GLU A 67 22.14 9.68 7.59
C GLU A 67 21.51 10.37 8.80
N VAL A 68 21.72 9.78 9.97
CA VAL A 68 21.16 10.25 11.25
C VAL A 68 22.31 10.40 12.24
N PRO A 69 22.43 11.54 12.95
CA PRO A 69 23.46 11.72 13.96
C PRO A 69 23.47 10.58 14.98
N TYR A 70 24.66 10.10 15.32
CA TYR A 70 24.87 9.03 16.32
C TYR A 70 24.27 7.66 15.98
N SER A 71 23.79 7.46 14.75
CA SER A 71 23.20 6.21 14.28
C SER A 71 23.90 5.71 13.01
N ARG A 72 23.84 4.39 12.78
CA ARG A 72 24.31 3.83 11.51
C ARG A 72 23.35 4.28 10.42
N ALA A 73 23.89 4.86 9.34
CA ALA A 73 23.08 5.19 8.17
C ALA A 73 22.37 3.94 7.63
N PHE A 74 21.17 4.13 7.11
CA PHE A 74 20.31 3.06 6.60
C PHE A 74 19.63 3.49 5.30
N ASP A 75 19.08 2.52 4.59
CA ASP A 75 18.39 2.76 3.33
C ASP A 75 16.89 2.85 3.60
N HIS A 76 16.22 3.82 3.00
CA HIS A 76 14.78 4.05 3.15
C HIS A 76 14.13 4.12 1.78
N VAL A 77 13.01 3.44 1.60
CA VAL A 77 12.23 3.48 0.35
C VAL A 77 11.24 4.65 0.40
N THR A 78 11.15 5.38 -0.69
CA THR A 78 10.23 6.51 -0.86
C THR A 78 9.47 6.34 -2.17
N ALA A 79 8.27 6.89 -2.28
CA ALA A 79 7.43 6.77 -3.48
C ALA A 79 7.35 8.12 -4.20
N TRP A 80 7.62 8.16 -5.51
CA TRP A 80 7.74 9.39 -6.30
C TRP A 80 6.78 9.45 -7.48
N ARG A 81 6.21 10.62 -7.74
CA ARG A 81 5.44 10.91 -8.95
C ARG A 81 5.60 12.38 -9.35
N GLY A 82 6.36 12.63 -10.41
CA GLY A 82 6.68 14.00 -10.82
C GLY A 82 7.37 14.78 -9.70
N ALA A 83 6.72 15.83 -9.21
CA ALA A 83 7.18 16.66 -8.08
C ALA A 83 6.65 16.19 -6.71
N GLU A 84 5.80 15.16 -6.67
CA GLU A 84 5.23 14.61 -5.44
C GLU A 84 6.12 13.49 -4.90
N VAL A 85 6.34 13.49 -3.59
CA VAL A 85 7.02 12.40 -2.87
C VAL A 85 6.23 12.02 -1.63
N VAL A 86 6.07 10.71 -1.41
CA VAL A 86 5.55 10.14 -0.17
C VAL A 86 6.70 9.52 0.60
N VAL A 87 6.81 9.90 1.87
CA VAL A 87 7.82 9.41 2.81
C VAL A 87 7.12 8.94 4.07
N GLU A 88 7.68 7.92 4.71
CA GLU A 88 7.31 7.50 6.06
C GLU A 88 8.43 7.94 7.00
N VAL A 89 8.07 8.60 8.11
CA VAL A 89 9.01 9.07 9.12
C VAL A 89 8.78 8.20 10.35
N ALA A 90 9.46 7.06 10.40
CA ALA A 90 9.39 6.10 11.49
C ALA A 90 10.52 6.31 12.51
#